data_AF-A0A8J4CSY4-F1
#
_entry.id   AF-A0A8J4CSY4-F1
#
_cell.length_a   1.000
_cell.length_b   1.000
_cell.length_c   1.000
_cell.angle_alpha   90.00
_cell.angle_beta   90.00
_cell.angle_gamma   90.00
#
_symmetry.space_group_name_H-M   'P 1'
#
loop_
_entity.id
_entity.type
_entity.pdbx_description
1 polymer ?
#
loop_
_entity_poly.entity_id
_entity_poly.type
_entity_poly.pdbx_seq_one_letter_code
_entity_poly.pdbx_strand_id
1 'polypeptide(L)'
;MDFSECGYPPSMNESEIISIYLGPNADGKGGMSYNFSQCSYGRLNTSVEDFTVIRIKPPSCSAASMCSWWSMAKLADNIAIESLDIVFFKFTFFTYLIPAGVENVCGGWLSAALLPGRQSWLMSTKQSVYRWTTVMQETFRNLGLWTSYRDGLPYEDYSTVMGRGEVCLNAPELGRLGWGTAAEYGSLVDSSILYMSGVYMEWLLTATYMTHDNIYIRVTPDWLPSYNDIRTAKNLYIALRVAKGGDAVLSSWIANMVHVHQVNATMDTGNSLLYTYADHRIDFTYSIPPGSRQVFTSFKLVVYVGPLSVADTILVHLCRYLENDTECPGMPPPPPSPPNPPSPPPP
;
A
#
# COMPACT_ATOMS: atom_id res chain seq x y z
N MET A 1 2.29 -27.02 -4.63
CA MET A 1 3.06 -28.16 -4.10
C MET A 1 2.11 -29.34 -3.93
N ASP A 2 2.58 -30.56 -4.17
CA ASP A 2 1.81 -31.79 -4.12
C ASP A 2 2.43 -32.74 -3.08
N PHE A 3 1.80 -32.81 -1.91
CA PHE A 3 2.18 -33.70 -0.81
C PHE A 3 1.17 -34.84 -0.67
N SER A 4 0.62 -35.35 -1.79
CA SER A 4 -0.41 -36.40 -1.78
C SER A 4 0.03 -37.67 -1.03
N GLU A 5 1.31 -38.05 -1.14
CA GLU A 5 1.89 -39.20 -0.41
C GLU A 5 1.83 -39.03 1.12
N CYS A 6 1.67 -37.78 1.57
CA CYS A 6 1.59 -37.39 2.97
C CYS A 6 0.15 -37.13 3.44
N GLY A 7 -0.85 -37.37 2.59
CA GLY A 7 -2.25 -37.04 2.85
C GLY A 7 -2.61 -35.56 2.62
N TYR A 8 -1.73 -34.77 1.98
CA TYR A 8 -1.98 -33.36 1.67
C TYR A 8 -1.94 -33.11 0.14
N PRO A 9 -2.92 -33.63 -0.62
CA PRO A 9 -2.97 -33.43 -2.06
C PRO A 9 -3.18 -31.95 -2.41
N PRO A 10 -2.69 -31.48 -3.57
CA PRO A 10 -2.96 -30.12 -4.03
C PRO A 10 -4.46 -29.94 -4.27
N SER A 11 -5.02 -28.85 -3.77
CA SER A 11 -6.43 -28.49 -4.00
C SER A 11 -6.66 -27.71 -5.29
N MET A 12 -5.60 -27.36 -6.01
CA MET A 12 -5.61 -26.52 -7.20
C MET A 12 -4.78 -27.17 -8.31
N ASN A 13 -5.16 -26.88 -9.56
CA ASN A 13 -4.35 -27.24 -10.72
C ASN A 13 -3.66 -26.02 -11.35
N GLU A 14 -2.78 -26.26 -12.29
CA GLU A 14 -1.93 -25.27 -12.95
C GLU A 14 -2.77 -24.23 -13.71
N SER A 15 -3.82 -24.67 -14.42
CA SER A 15 -4.70 -23.78 -15.18
C SER A 15 -5.49 -22.81 -14.28
N GLU A 16 -5.90 -23.28 -13.11
CA GLU A 16 -6.57 -22.45 -12.11
C GLU A 16 -5.64 -21.38 -11.56
N ILE A 17 -4.38 -21.75 -11.26
CA ILE A 17 -3.36 -20.80 -10.78
C ILE A 17 -3.06 -19.74 -11.85
N ILE A 18 -2.91 -20.17 -13.11
CA ILE A 18 -2.76 -19.26 -14.25
C ILE A 18 -3.96 -18.31 -14.33
N SER A 19 -5.19 -18.82 -14.20
CA SER A 19 -6.40 -18.00 -14.24
C SER A 19 -6.47 -17.00 -13.08
N ILE A 20 -5.99 -17.35 -11.89
CA ILE A 20 -5.97 -16.46 -10.72
C ILE A 20 -4.96 -15.32 -10.95
N TYR A 21 -3.77 -15.62 -11.44
CA TYR A 21 -2.71 -14.62 -11.61
C TYR A 21 -2.87 -13.77 -12.87
N LEU A 22 -3.18 -14.39 -14.01
CA LEU A 22 -3.21 -13.72 -15.31
C LEU A 22 -4.64 -13.39 -15.80
N GLY A 23 -5.66 -13.88 -15.09
CA GLY A 23 -7.07 -13.75 -15.48
C GLY A 23 -7.57 -14.92 -16.34
N PRO A 24 -8.89 -15.00 -16.60
CA PRO A 24 -9.52 -16.14 -17.28
C PRO A 24 -8.98 -16.46 -18.68
N ASN A 25 -8.45 -15.44 -19.38
CA ASN A 25 -7.89 -15.59 -20.72
C ASN A 25 -6.38 -15.82 -20.71
N ALA A 26 -5.75 -15.88 -19.53
CA ALA A 26 -4.30 -15.99 -19.34
C ALA A 26 -3.48 -14.90 -20.07
N ASP A 27 -4.06 -13.71 -20.28
CA ASP A 27 -3.47 -12.61 -21.05
C ASP A 27 -2.92 -11.46 -20.19
N GLY A 28 -2.93 -11.63 -18.86
CA GLY A 28 -2.45 -10.64 -17.90
C GLY A 28 -3.35 -9.42 -17.74
N LYS A 29 -4.50 -9.37 -18.42
CA LYS A 29 -5.47 -8.25 -18.35
C LYS A 29 -6.51 -8.41 -17.25
N GLY A 30 -6.42 -9.50 -16.48
CA GLY A 30 -7.24 -9.75 -15.30
C GLY A 30 -6.43 -10.34 -14.15
N GLY A 31 -7.13 -10.89 -13.16
CA GLY A 31 -6.49 -11.58 -12.02
C GLY A 31 -5.57 -10.68 -11.20
N MET A 32 -4.53 -11.28 -10.60
CA MET A 32 -3.53 -10.56 -9.81
C MET A 32 -2.71 -9.58 -10.65
N SER A 33 -2.39 -9.92 -11.90
CA SER A 33 -1.63 -9.08 -12.83
C SER A 33 -2.28 -7.72 -13.03
N TYR A 34 -3.61 -7.69 -13.20
CA TYR A 34 -4.36 -6.43 -13.27
C TYR A 34 -4.19 -5.59 -12.00
N ASN A 35 -4.37 -6.19 -10.82
CA ASN A 35 -4.25 -5.46 -9.56
C ASN A 35 -2.80 -4.98 -9.29
N PHE A 36 -1.79 -5.79 -9.63
CA PHE A 36 -0.39 -5.37 -9.57
C PHE A 36 -0.15 -4.13 -10.42
N SER A 37 -0.63 -4.13 -11.66
CA SER A 37 -0.45 -2.99 -12.58
C SER A 37 -1.20 -1.75 -12.08
N GLN A 38 -2.46 -1.90 -11.66
CA GLN A 38 -3.27 -0.78 -11.17
C GLN A 38 -2.70 -0.14 -9.90
N CYS A 39 -2.29 -0.93 -8.90
CA CYS A 39 -1.77 -0.39 -7.64
C CYS A 39 -0.30 0.06 -7.71
N SER A 40 0.37 -0.12 -8.84
CA SER A 40 1.77 0.27 -9.04
C SER A 40 1.98 1.27 -10.17
N TYR A 41 0.89 1.74 -10.79
CA TYR A 41 0.94 2.58 -12.00
C TYR A 41 1.76 1.93 -13.12
N GLY A 42 1.63 0.61 -13.26
CA GLY A 42 2.34 -0.21 -14.25
C GLY A 42 3.81 -0.48 -13.93
N ARG A 43 4.29 -0.17 -12.72
CA ARG A 43 5.69 -0.44 -12.31
C ARG A 43 5.92 -1.88 -11.86
N LEU A 44 4.87 -2.56 -11.41
CA LEU A 44 4.85 -3.99 -11.14
C LEU A 44 3.89 -4.66 -12.12
N ASN A 45 4.45 -5.43 -13.05
CA ASN A 45 3.67 -6.20 -14.03
C ASN A 45 4.12 -7.66 -14.02
N THR A 46 3.21 -8.55 -14.38
CA THR A 46 3.51 -9.96 -14.61
C THR A 46 3.79 -10.20 -16.09
N SER A 47 4.94 -10.79 -16.43
CA SER A 47 5.22 -11.24 -17.80
C SER A 47 4.36 -12.46 -18.11
N VAL A 48 3.44 -12.36 -19.07
CA VAL A 48 2.58 -13.47 -19.49
C VAL A 48 3.41 -14.60 -20.10
N GLU A 49 4.44 -14.25 -20.89
CA GLU A 49 5.30 -15.20 -21.59
C GLU A 49 6.22 -15.96 -20.62
N ASP A 50 6.66 -15.31 -19.55
CA ASP A 50 7.53 -15.92 -18.54
C ASP A 50 6.76 -16.46 -17.33
N PHE A 51 5.44 -16.30 -17.25
CA PHE A 51 4.68 -16.79 -16.10
C PHE A 51 4.62 -18.33 -16.10
N THR A 52 5.30 -18.95 -15.15
CA THR A 52 5.49 -20.40 -15.10
C THR A 52 4.84 -20.98 -13.84
N VAL A 53 3.99 -22.01 -14.02
CA VAL A 53 3.41 -22.80 -12.93
C VAL A 53 3.85 -24.25 -13.10
N ILE A 54 4.46 -24.81 -12.07
CA ILE A 54 4.92 -26.20 -12.06
C ILE A 54 4.40 -26.95 -10.85
N ARG A 55 4.05 -28.23 -11.06
CA ARG A 55 3.73 -29.14 -9.96
C ARG A 55 5.00 -29.69 -9.37
N ILE A 56 5.28 -29.27 -8.14
CA ILE A 56 6.36 -29.86 -7.34
C ILE A 56 5.79 -31.00 -6.52
N LYS A 57 6.38 -32.20 -6.64
CA LYS A 57 6.14 -33.37 -5.80
C LYS A 57 7.36 -33.62 -4.90
N PRO A 58 7.39 -33.09 -3.66
CA PRO A 58 8.54 -33.27 -2.78
C PRO A 58 8.70 -34.74 -2.36
N PRO A 59 9.94 -35.25 -2.25
CA PRO A 59 10.21 -36.66 -1.92
C PRO A 59 9.99 -37.00 -0.43
N SER A 60 9.67 -35.99 0.40
CA SER A 60 9.52 -36.15 1.84
C SER A 60 8.39 -35.29 2.38
N CYS A 61 7.69 -35.87 3.36
CA CYS A 61 6.58 -35.23 4.07
C CYS A 61 7.03 -34.30 5.20
N SER A 62 8.30 -34.38 5.62
CA SER A 62 8.77 -33.69 6.84
C SER A 62 8.54 -32.18 6.80
N ALA A 63 8.74 -31.56 5.62
CA ALA A 63 8.53 -30.14 5.44
C ALA A 63 7.06 -29.75 5.70
N ALA A 64 6.10 -30.49 5.13
CA ALA A 64 4.67 -30.28 5.34
C ALA A 64 4.23 -30.60 6.77
N SER A 65 4.64 -31.75 7.32
CA SER A 65 4.22 -32.20 8.65
C SER A 65 4.80 -31.38 9.81
N MET A 66 5.89 -30.64 9.57
CA MET A 66 6.49 -29.74 10.56
C MET A 66 6.17 -28.26 10.31
N CYS A 67 5.33 -27.95 9.31
CA CYS A 67 5.11 -26.58 8.83
C CYS A 67 6.42 -25.81 8.57
N SER A 68 7.43 -26.48 8.01
CA SER A 68 8.73 -25.85 7.75
C SER A 68 8.69 -25.11 6.40
N TRP A 69 8.18 -23.88 6.38
CA TRP A 69 8.05 -23.04 5.17
C TRP A 69 9.38 -22.93 4.39
N TRP A 70 10.49 -22.77 5.11
CA TRP A 70 11.82 -22.71 4.49
C TRP A 70 12.20 -24.03 3.81
N SER A 71 11.92 -25.16 4.45
CA SER A 71 12.20 -26.48 3.88
C SER A 71 11.30 -26.76 2.67
N MET A 72 10.04 -26.32 2.71
CA MET A 72 9.13 -26.41 1.57
C MET A 72 9.66 -25.65 0.35
N ALA A 73 10.11 -24.41 0.55
CA ALA A 73 10.71 -23.60 -0.52
C ALA A 73 11.99 -24.24 -1.06
N LYS A 74 12.91 -24.67 -0.18
CA LYS A 74 14.16 -25.31 -0.61
C LYS A 74 13.91 -26.58 -1.44
N LEU A 75 12.97 -27.43 -1.02
CA LEU A 75 12.60 -28.63 -1.77
C LEU A 75 11.98 -28.27 -3.12
N ALA A 76 11.11 -27.27 -3.16
CA ALA A 76 10.51 -26.79 -4.40
C ALA A 76 11.56 -26.21 -5.36
N ASP A 77 12.48 -25.39 -4.86
CA ASP A 77 13.55 -24.80 -5.66
C ASP A 77 14.45 -25.87 -6.26
N ASN A 78 14.87 -26.88 -5.49
CA ASN A 78 15.70 -27.97 -6.00
C ASN A 78 15.02 -28.70 -7.18
N ILE A 79 13.75 -29.08 -7.02
CA ILE A 79 12.99 -29.78 -8.06
C ILE A 79 12.71 -28.85 -9.26
N ALA A 80 12.45 -27.57 -9.00
CA ALA A 80 12.23 -26.57 -10.05
C ALA A 80 13.51 -26.32 -10.87
N ILE A 81 14.67 -26.26 -10.22
CA ILE A 81 15.98 -26.15 -10.89
C ILE A 81 16.21 -27.35 -11.79
N GLU A 82 15.94 -28.57 -11.32
CA GLU A 82 16.08 -29.78 -12.14
C GLU A 82 15.12 -29.77 -13.35
N SER A 83 13.93 -29.19 -13.19
CA SER A 83 12.88 -29.20 -14.23
C SER A 83 13.02 -28.06 -15.25
N LEU A 84 13.49 -26.88 -14.81
CA LEU A 84 13.54 -25.65 -15.62
C LEU A 84 14.97 -25.26 -16.00
N ASP A 85 15.99 -25.89 -15.40
CA ASP A 85 17.40 -25.64 -15.66
C ASP A 85 17.75 -24.13 -15.58
N ILE A 86 18.48 -23.59 -16.56
CA ILE A 86 18.90 -22.20 -16.60
C ILE A 86 17.73 -21.20 -16.60
N VAL A 87 16.53 -21.63 -17.01
CA VAL A 87 15.33 -20.77 -17.01
C VAL A 87 14.93 -20.41 -15.59
N PHE A 88 15.12 -21.31 -14.61
CA PHE A 88 14.80 -21.05 -13.20
C PHE A 88 15.42 -19.75 -12.68
N PHE A 89 16.67 -19.48 -13.08
CA PHE A 89 17.42 -18.31 -12.60
C PHE A 89 16.97 -16.99 -13.23
N LYS A 90 16.08 -17.01 -14.23
CA LYS A 90 15.50 -15.80 -14.83
C LYS A 90 14.33 -15.24 -14.02
N PHE A 91 13.69 -16.04 -13.18
CA PHE A 91 12.54 -15.57 -12.40
C PHE A 91 12.94 -14.64 -11.27
N THR A 92 12.16 -13.57 -11.12
CA THR A 92 12.38 -12.52 -10.11
C THR A 92 11.62 -12.76 -8.82
N PHE A 93 10.50 -13.49 -8.87
CA PHE A 93 9.66 -13.84 -7.72
C PHE A 93 9.22 -15.31 -7.79
N PHE A 94 9.09 -15.91 -6.62
CA PHE A 94 8.68 -17.30 -6.41
C PHE A 94 7.53 -17.32 -5.42
N THR A 95 6.42 -17.96 -5.80
CA THR A 95 5.28 -18.18 -4.92
C THR A 95 5.03 -19.66 -4.74
N TYR A 96 5.21 -20.14 -3.51
CA TYR A 96 4.96 -21.53 -3.14
C TYR A 96 3.51 -21.69 -2.70
N LEU A 97 2.71 -22.35 -3.53
CA LEU A 97 1.33 -22.69 -3.19
C LEU A 97 1.30 -23.98 -2.36
N ILE A 98 0.88 -23.86 -1.11
CA ILE A 98 0.83 -24.93 -0.12
C ILE A 98 -0.59 -25.53 -0.10
N PRO A 99 -0.74 -26.87 -0.10
CA PRO A 99 -2.06 -27.51 0.02
C PRO A 99 -2.83 -27.06 1.26
N ALA A 100 -4.13 -26.81 1.11
CA ALA A 100 -5.01 -26.36 2.19
C ALA A 100 -4.99 -27.32 3.40
N GLY A 101 -4.81 -28.62 3.18
CA GLY A 101 -4.72 -29.60 4.27
C GLY A 101 -3.56 -29.38 5.25
N VAL A 102 -2.52 -28.62 4.84
CA VAL A 102 -1.36 -28.28 5.67
C VAL A 102 -1.67 -27.13 6.65
N GLU A 103 -2.73 -26.35 6.43
CA GLU A 103 -3.11 -25.19 7.26
C GLU A 103 -3.26 -25.56 8.75
N ASN A 104 -3.88 -26.70 9.04
CA ASN A 104 -4.07 -27.19 10.42
C ASN A 104 -2.74 -27.51 11.11
N VAL A 105 -1.78 -28.05 10.37
CA VAL A 105 -0.41 -28.33 10.87
C VAL A 105 0.33 -27.02 11.13
N CYS A 106 0.06 -26.02 10.30
CA CYS A 106 0.65 -24.69 10.37
C CYS A 106 -0.05 -23.72 11.34
N GLY A 107 -0.98 -24.20 12.18
CA GLY A 107 -1.65 -23.37 13.18
C GLY A 107 -2.51 -22.25 12.58
N GLY A 108 -3.11 -22.46 11.41
CA GLY A 108 -3.96 -21.47 10.75
C GLY A 108 -3.19 -20.37 10.00
N TRP A 109 -1.89 -20.55 9.80
CA TRP A 109 -1.08 -19.64 9.00
C TRP A 109 -1.51 -19.65 7.52
N LEU A 110 -1.90 -18.48 7.00
CA LEU A 110 -2.46 -18.32 5.66
C LEU A 110 -1.43 -17.93 4.60
N SER A 111 -0.43 -17.13 4.97
CA SER A 111 0.58 -16.62 4.06
C SER A 111 1.82 -16.06 4.77
N ALA A 112 2.97 -16.08 4.10
CA ALA A 112 4.13 -15.28 4.47
C ALA A 112 4.97 -14.92 3.26
N ALA A 113 5.93 -14.04 3.46
CA ALA A 113 6.95 -13.69 2.50
C ALA A 113 8.25 -13.31 3.21
N LEU A 114 9.33 -13.36 2.43
CA LEU A 114 10.57 -12.70 2.81
C LEU A 114 10.40 -11.17 2.77
N LEU A 115 11.17 -10.47 3.62
CA LEU A 115 11.05 -9.03 3.79
C LEU A 115 12.42 -8.35 3.96
N PRO A 116 12.93 -7.66 2.92
CA PRO A 116 12.62 -7.90 1.51
C PRO A 116 13.09 -9.29 1.05
N GLY A 117 12.73 -9.66 -0.17
CA GLY A 117 13.17 -10.91 -0.78
C GLY A 117 12.49 -11.19 -2.10
N ARG A 118 12.35 -12.48 -2.44
CA ARG A 118 11.72 -12.93 -3.68
C ARG A 118 10.78 -14.12 -3.49
N GLN A 119 10.50 -14.51 -2.26
CA GLN A 119 9.78 -15.73 -1.94
C GLN A 119 8.54 -15.40 -1.13
N SER A 120 7.41 -15.99 -1.54
CA SER A 120 6.17 -15.97 -0.80
C SER A 120 5.59 -17.37 -0.70
N TRP A 121 4.85 -17.62 0.36
CA TRP A 121 4.13 -18.86 0.60
C TRP A 121 2.67 -18.52 0.80
N LEU A 122 1.79 -19.20 0.08
CA LEU A 122 0.36 -18.98 0.14
C LEU A 122 -0.34 -20.32 0.33
N MET A 123 -1.24 -20.39 1.30
CA MET A 123 -2.19 -21.49 1.40
C MET A 123 -3.16 -21.47 0.21
N SER A 124 -3.54 -22.65 -0.26
CA SER A 124 -4.52 -22.84 -1.33
C SER A 124 -5.96 -22.74 -0.82
N THR A 125 -6.26 -21.63 -0.11
CA THR A 125 -7.52 -21.35 0.59
C THR A 125 -8.08 -19.99 0.18
N LYS A 126 -9.38 -19.79 0.38
CA LYS A 126 -10.09 -18.56 -0.02
C LYS A 126 -9.50 -17.27 0.56
N GLN A 127 -8.92 -17.34 1.76
CA GLN A 127 -8.34 -16.18 2.45
C GLN A 127 -6.87 -15.91 2.07
N SER A 128 -6.27 -16.79 1.28
CA SER A 128 -4.88 -16.69 0.85
C SER A 128 -4.78 -16.50 -0.66
N VAL A 129 -4.43 -17.53 -1.44
CA VAL A 129 -4.17 -17.37 -2.89
C VAL A 129 -5.35 -16.79 -3.70
N TYR A 130 -6.60 -17.01 -3.28
CA TYR A 130 -7.77 -16.44 -3.97
C TYR A 130 -8.06 -14.99 -3.58
N ARG A 131 -7.50 -14.51 -2.47
CA ARG A 131 -7.68 -13.15 -2.00
C ARG A 131 -6.55 -12.28 -2.53
N TRP A 132 -6.89 -11.41 -3.47
CA TRP A 132 -5.88 -10.62 -4.18
C TRP A 132 -5.03 -9.75 -3.26
N THR A 133 -5.61 -9.22 -2.18
CA THR A 133 -4.87 -8.41 -1.22
C THR A 133 -3.85 -9.22 -0.44
N THR A 134 -4.11 -10.49 -0.14
CA THR A 134 -3.14 -11.37 0.51
C THR A 134 -1.95 -11.62 -0.42
N VAL A 135 -2.21 -11.92 -1.70
CA VAL A 135 -1.14 -12.08 -2.70
C VAL A 135 -0.34 -10.80 -2.87
N MET A 136 -1.00 -9.65 -2.94
CA MET A 136 -0.33 -8.36 -3.06
C MET A 136 0.48 -7.99 -1.83
N GLN A 137 -0.05 -8.20 -0.63
CA GLN A 137 0.66 -7.95 0.63
C GLN A 137 1.97 -8.74 0.68
N GLU A 138 1.95 -10.04 0.37
CA GLU A 138 3.16 -10.87 0.34
C GLU A 138 4.13 -10.47 -0.79
N THR A 139 3.60 -10.04 -1.94
CA THR A 139 4.43 -9.52 -3.03
C THR A 139 5.12 -8.21 -2.63
N PHE A 140 4.42 -7.33 -1.95
CA PHE A 140 4.94 -6.05 -1.49
C PHE A 140 5.89 -6.17 -0.29
N ARG A 141 5.74 -7.21 0.55
CA ARG A 141 6.78 -7.59 1.51
C ARG A 141 8.09 -7.93 0.83
N ASN A 142 8.05 -8.68 -0.26
CA ASN A 142 9.25 -8.98 -1.03
C ASN A 142 9.91 -7.71 -1.59
N LEU A 143 9.13 -6.65 -1.87
CA LEU A 143 9.64 -5.32 -2.24
C LEU A 143 10.11 -4.45 -1.05
N GLY A 144 10.07 -4.96 0.17
CA GLY A 144 10.57 -4.27 1.37
C GLY A 144 9.50 -3.49 2.15
N LEU A 145 8.22 -3.63 1.81
CA LEU A 145 7.15 -3.00 2.58
C LEU A 145 6.77 -3.83 3.81
N TRP A 146 6.72 -3.16 4.96
CA TRP A 146 6.26 -3.74 6.21
C TRP A 146 4.73 -3.62 6.33
N THR A 147 4.17 -4.35 7.30
CA THR A 147 2.76 -4.20 7.66
C THR A 147 2.44 -2.73 7.99
N SER A 148 1.29 -2.24 7.55
CA SER A 148 0.78 -0.93 7.96
C SER A 148 -0.01 -1.01 9.26
N TYR A 149 0.04 0.08 10.02
CA TYR A 149 -0.52 0.19 11.37
C TYR A 149 -1.70 1.18 11.38
N ARG A 150 -2.52 1.07 12.41
CA ARG A 150 -3.46 2.12 12.79
C ARG A 150 -3.43 2.24 14.31
N ASP A 151 -3.23 3.45 14.81
CA ASP A 151 -3.19 3.73 16.24
C ASP A 151 -2.20 2.80 16.99
N GLY A 152 -1.07 2.46 16.34
CA GLY A 152 -0.04 1.57 16.85
C GLY A 152 -0.33 0.07 16.72
N LEU A 153 -1.50 -0.33 16.22
CA LEU A 153 -1.89 -1.73 16.06
C LEU A 153 -1.54 -2.25 14.65
N PRO A 154 -0.72 -3.32 14.53
CA PRO A 154 -0.35 -3.88 13.24
C PRO A 154 -1.56 -4.44 12.51
N TYR A 155 -1.58 -4.29 11.19
CA TYR A 155 -2.63 -4.74 10.27
C TYR A 155 -3.96 -3.98 10.37
N GLU A 156 -4.16 -3.10 11.35
CA GLU A 156 -5.44 -2.39 11.50
C GLU A 156 -5.57 -1.17 10.57
N ASP A 157 -4.64 -0.97 9.64
CA ASP A 157 -4.80 -0.01 8.55
C ASP A 157 -5.74 -0.57 7.46
N TYR A 158 -6.94 -0.01 7.35
CA TYR A 158 -7.92 -0.38 6.32
C TYR A 158 -7.75 0.43 5.02
N SER A 159 -6.79 1.35 4.97
CA SER A 159 -6.50 2.20 3.81
C SER A 159 -5.48 1.59 2.83
N THR A 160 -4.94 0.40 3.11
CA THR A 160 -3.93 -0.27 2.25
C THR A 160 -3.98 -1.79 2.38
N VAL A 161 -3.57 -2.50 1.32
CA VAL A 161 -3.29 -3.95 1.35
C VAL A 161 -2.19 -4.35 2.33
N MET A 162 -1.30 -3.42 2.74
CA MET A 162 -0.29 -3.73 3.76
C MET A 162 -0.88 -3.81 5.17
N GLY A 163 -2.12 -3.36 5.37
CA GLY A 163 -2.91 -3.62 6.57
C GLY A 163 -3.97 -4.70 6.31
N ARG A 164 -5.23 -4.37 6.57
CA ARG A 164 -6.40 -5.22 6.29
C ARG A 164 -7.25 -4.70 5.13
N GLY A 165 -6.90 -3.53 4.58
CA GLY A 165 -7.64 -2.89 3.50
C GLY A 165 -7.69 -3.74 2.23
N GLU A 166 -8.82 -3.69 1.53
CA GLU A 166 -8.97 -4.31 0.21
C GLU A 166 -8.74 -3.30 -0.91
N VAL A 167 -7.66 -2.53 -0.79
CA VAL A 167 -7.40 -1.32 -1.59
C VAL A 167 -5.90 -1.15 -1.83
N CYS A 168 -5.51 -0.34 -2.82
CA CYS A 168 -4.10 -0.16 -3.15
C CYS A 168 -3.27 0.47 -2.02
N LEU A 169 -1.94 0.46 -2.23
CA LEU A 169 -0.95 1.05 -1.32
C LEU A 169 -1.29 2.49 -0.94
N ASN A 170 -1.01 2.85 0.31
CA ASN A 170 -1.13 4.23 0.77
C ASN A 170 0.05 5.10 0.26
N ALA A 171 -0.06 6.41 0.44
CA ALA A 171 0.95 7.36 -0.04
C ALA A 171 2.38 7.11 0.45
N PRO A 172 2.65 6.84 1.76
CA PRO A 172 4.02 6.57 2.18
C PRO A 172 4.59 5.28 1.60
N GLU A 173 3.78 4.24 1.40
CA GLU A 173 4.20 3.00 0.71
C GLU A 173 4.55 3.27 -0.76
N LEU A 174 3.71 4.02 -1.46
CA LEU A 174 3.95 4.43 -2.84
C LEU A 174 5.20 5.30 -2.98
N GLY A 175 5.39 6.25 -2.06
CA GLY A 175 6.60 7.08 -2.00
C GLY A 175 7.85 6.24 -1.75
N ARG A 176 7.78 5.27 -0.83
CA ARG A 176 8.90 4.38 -0.48
C ARG A 176 9.35 3.47 -1.62
N LEU A 177 8.41 3.02 -2.46
CA LEU A 177 8.70 2.25 -3.67
C LEU A 177 9.12 3.15 -4.85
N GLY A 178 9.04 4.47 -4.70
CA GLY A 178 9.25 5.43 -5.78
C GLY A 178 8.16 5.35 -6.85
N TRP A 179 6.99 4.82 -6.50
CA TRP A 179 5.85 4.63 -7.39
C TRP A 179 4.92 5.84 -7.43
N GLY A 180 4.95 6.69 -6.41
CA GLY A 180 4.25 7.97 -6.37
C GLY A 180 5.21 9.14 -6.16
N THR A 181 4.82 10.33 -6.62
CA THR A 181 5.54 11.58 -6.37
C THR A 181 4.72 12.52 -5.50
N ALA A 182 5.43 13.33 -4.73
CA ALA A 182 4.80 14.38 -3.94
C ALA A 182 4.24 15.48 -4.87
N ALA A 183 3.29 16.26 -4.37
CA ALA A 183 2.89 17.51 -5.00
C ALA A 183 4.09 18.45 -5.17
N GLU A 184 3.98 19.41 -6.08
CA GLU A 184 5.00 20.44 -6.27
C GLU A 184 5.35 21.12 -4.93
N TYR A 185 6.63 21.19 -4.59
CA TYR A 185 7.15 21.64 -3.28
C TYR A 185 6.63 20.87 -2.04
N GLY A 186 5.86 19.79 -2.24
CA GLY A 186 5.27 18.97 -1.20
C GLY A 186 6.14 17.79 -0.76
N SER A 187 7.33 17.59 -1.33
CA SER A 187 8.22 16.47 -0.97
C SER A 187 8.97 16.66 0.34
N LEU A 188 9.05 17.90 0.84
CA LEU A 188 9.65 18.26 2.12
C LEU A 188 9.00 19.55 2.63
N VAL A 189 7.91 19.43 3.38
CA VAL A 189 7.25 20.58 4.01
C VAL A 189 7.74 20.68 5.45
N ASP A 190 8.70 21.57 5.67
CA ASP A 190 9.36 21.82 6.96
C ASP A 190 9.26 23.30 7.36
N SER A 191 10.04 23.73 8.36
CA SER A 191 10.09 25.12 8.82
C SER A 191 10.56 26.12 7.76
N SER A 192 11.19 25.69 6.67
CA SER A 192 11.57 26.57 5.55
C SER A 192 10.40 26.87 4.61
N ILE A 193 9.49 25.90 4.43
CA ILE A 193 8.27 26.05 3.62
C ILE A 193 7.15 26.69 4.45
N LEU A 194 6.94 26.21 5.68
CA LEU A 194 5.99 26.78 6.66
C LEU A 194 6.74 27.77 7.59
N TYR A 195 7.36 28.77 6.97
CA TYR A 195 8.26 29.72 7.63
C TYR A 195 7.55 30.70 8.58
N MET A 196 6.31 31.09 8.26
CA MET A 196 5.48 31.93 9.12
C MET A 196 4.41 31.10 9.84
N SER A 197 4.38 31.21 11.17
CA SER A 197 3.26 30.71 11.97
C SER A 197 1.96 31.42 11.57
N GLY A 198 0.84 30.69 11.55
CA GLY A 198 -0.47 31.25 11.24
C GLY A 198 -0.72 31.55 9.76
N VAL A 199 0.24 31.25 8.89
CA VAL A 199 0.11 31.42 7.43
C VAL A 199 -0.01 30.06 6.80
N TYR A 200 -1.07 29.86 6.00
CA TYR A 200 -1.26 28.61 5.29
C TYR A 200 -0.54 28.62 3.94
N MET A 201 -0.01 27.47 3.57
CA MET A 201 0.47 27.16 2.22
C MET A 201 -0.49 26.15 1.57
N GLU A 202 -0.57 26.13 0.25
CA GLU A 202 -1.53 25.33 -0.49
C GLU A 202 -0.88 24.34 -1.46
N TRP A 203 -1.53 23.20 -1.63
CA TRP A 203 -1.15 22.17 -2.58
C TRP A 203 -2.39 21.55 -3.23
N LEU A 204 -2.30 21.30 -4.53
CA LEU A 204 -3.28 20.49 -5.25
C LEU A 204 -2.85 19.02 -5.21
N LEU A 205 -3.71 18.17 -4.66
CA LEU A 205 -3.53 16.73 -4.64
C LEU A 205 -4.45 16.06 -5.66
N THR A 206 -3.91 15.05 -6.34
CA THR A 206 -4.69 14.15 -7.20
C THR A 206 -4.96 12.85 -6.45
N ALA A 207 -6.14 12.25 -6.66
CA ALA A 207 -6.47 10.98 -6.06
C ALA A 207 -5.49 9.88 -6.48
N THR A 208 -5.04 9.06 -5.51
CA THR A 208 -4.03 8.01 -5.74
C THR A 208 -4.43 7.00 -6.81
N TYR A 209 -5.71 6.69 -7.02
CA TYR A 209 -6.07 5.72 -8.05
C TYR A 209 -5.81 6.22 -9.50
N MET A 210 -5.63 7.53 -9.70
CA MET A 210 -5.60 8.14 -11.04
C MET A 210 -4.23 8.16 -11.68
N THR A 211 -3.19 8.53 -10.93
CA THR A 211 -1.86 8.84 -11.45
C THR A 211 -0.81 8.61 -10.37
N HIS A 212 0.45 8.46 -10.78
CA HIS A 212 1.57 8.47 -9.84
C HIS A 212 1.98 9.88 -9.42
N ASP A 213 1.52 10.93 -10.11
CA ASP A 213 2.02 12.29 -9.90
C ASP A 213 1.19 13.14 -8.93
N ASN A 214 1.88 13.90 -8.07
CA ASN A 214 1.27 14.87 -7.16
C ASN A 214 0.22 14.25 -6.22
N ILE A 215 0.50 13.05 -5.69
CA ILE A 215 -0.49 12.28 -4.91
C ILE A 215 -0.38 12.49 -3.40
N TYR A 216 0.71 13.11 -2.93
CA TYR A 216 0.90 13.35 -1.50
C TYR A 216 1.67 14.62 -1.16
N ILE A 217 1.50 15.10 0.07
CA ILE A 217 2.40 16.05 0.74
C ILE A 217 3.13 15.29 1.84
N ARG A 218 4.44 15.49 1.98
CA ARG A 218 5.26 14.98 3.07
C ARG A 218 5.69 16.11 3.98
N VAL A 219 5.16 16.13 5.19
CA VAL A 219 5.49 17.12 6.24
C VAL A 219 6.59 16.56 7.14
N THR A 220 7.67 17.31 7.27
CA THR A 220 8.79 17.05 8.17
C THR A 220 8.78 18.15 9.23
N PRO A 221 8.08 17.97 10.36
CA PRO A 221 7.88 19.01 11.36
C PRO A 221 9.12 19.22 12.24
N ASP A 222 10.21 19.65 11.62
CA ASP A 222 11.52 19.98 12.22
C ASP A 222 11.45 21.05 13.32
N TRP A 223 10.35 21.80 13.40
CA TRP A 223 10.04 22.73 14.48
C TRP A 223 9.64 22.06 15.80
N LEU A 224 9.46 20.74 15.83
CA LEU A 224 9.12 20.01 17.04
C LEU A 224 10.38 19.57 17.82
N PRO A 225 10.34 19.55 19.16
CA PRO A 225 11.46 19.07 19.97
C PRO A 225 11.92 17.65 19.65
N SER A 226 11.04 16.79 19.13
CA SER A 226 11.38 15.42 18.71
C SER A 226 12.43 15.39 17.60
N TYR A 227 12.62 16.46 16.82
CA TYR A 227 13.65 16.50 15.78
C TYR A 227 15.06 16.79 16.32
N ASN A 228 15.19 17.06 17.62
CA ASN A 228 16.50 17.00 18.30
C ASN A 228 17.03 15.56 18.42
N ASP A 229 16.14 14.56 18.42
CA ASP A 229 16.47 13.14 18.27
C ASP A 229 15.52 12.48 17.27
N ILE A 230 15.97 12.44 16.01
CA ILE A 230 15.21 11.93 14.86
C ILE A 230 14.64 10.50 15.07
N ARG A 231 15.17 9.72 16.02
CA ARG A 231 14.66 8.37 16.36
C ARG A 231 13.24 8.39 16.91
N THR A 232 12.86 9.50 17.54
CA THR A 232 11.52 9.73 18.11
C THR A 232 10.62 10.56 17.20
N ALA A 233 11.20 11.17 16.16
CA ALA A 233 10.50 12.05 15.23
C ALA A 233 9.60 11.30 14.24
N LYS A 234 8.57 12.00 13.75
CA LYS A 234 7.56 11.48 12.83
C LYS A 234 7.29 12.46 11.69
N ASN A 235 7.33 11.97 10.47
CA ASN A 235 6.84 12.68 9.29
C ASN A 235 5.36 12.37 9.07
N LEU A 236 4.64 13.28 8.41
CA LEU A 236 3.25 13.05 7.95
C LEU A 236 3.20 12.91 6.43
N TYR A 237 2.43 11.97 5.94
CA TYR A 237 2.02 11.87 4.54
C TYR A 237 0.53 12.18 4.44
N ILE A 238 0.18 13.14 3.59
CA ILE A 238 -1.18 13.63 3.41
C ILE A 238 -1.58 13.40 1.95
N ALA A 239 -2.61 12.60 1.70
CA ALA A 239 -2.97 12.16 0.35
C ALA A 239 -4.48 12.03 0.14
N LEU A 240 -4.97 12.34 -1.05
CA LEU A 240 -6.38 12.15 -1.41
C LEU A 240 -6.65 10.70 -1.80
N ARG A 241 -7.64 10.07 -1.15
CA ARG A 241 -8.12 8.73 -1.49
C ARG A 241 -9.59 8.79 -1.91
N VAL A 242 -9.89 8.29 -3.10
CA VAL A 242 -11.22 8.28 -3.70
C VAL A 242 -11.60 6.84 -4.01
N ALA A 243 -12.86 6.46 -3.76
CA ALA A 243 -13.34 5.08 -3.94
C ALA A 243 -13.56 4.72 -5.42
N LYS A 244 -12.48 4.69 -6.19
CA LYS A 244 -12.42 4.38 -7.63
C LYS A 244 -11.15 3.58 -7.95
N GLY A 245 -11.09 2.96 -9.12
CA GLY A 245 -9.93 2.16 -9.53
C GLY A 245 -9.60 1.05 -8.52
N GLY A 246 -8.32 0.87 -8.20
CA GLY A 246 -7.88 -0.09 -7.18
C GLY A 246 -8.26 0.28 -5.73
N ASP A 247 -8.88 1.45 -5.52
CA ASP A 247 -9.44 1.91 -4.24
C ASP A 247 -10.97 1.81 -4.19
N ALA A 248 -11.62 1.17 -5.18
CA ALA A 248 -13.08 1.15 -5.35
C ALA A 248 -13.88 0.65 -4.13
N VAL A 249 -13.28 -0.18 -3.27
CA VAL A 249 -13.92 -0.73 -2.08
C VAL A 249 -13.46 -0.07 -0.77
N LEU A 250 -12.84 1.13 -0.84
CA LEU A 250 -12.60 1.95 0.34
C LEU A 250 -13.90 2.08 1.14
N SER A 251 -13.83 1.73 2.43
CA SER A 251 -14.99 1.82 3.32
C SER A 251 -15.46 3.26 3.48
N SER A 252 -16.77 3.46 3.63
CA SER A 252 -17.41 4.78 3.61
C SER A 252 -16.87 5.80 4.62
N TRP A 253 -16.31 5.35 5.74
CA TRP A 253 -15.74 6.23 6.77
C TRP A 253 -14.36 6.80 6.41
N ILE A 254 -13.69 6.28 5.37
CA ILE A 254 -12.43 6.80 4.82
C ILE A 254 -12.47 7.09 3.32
N ALA A 255 -13.54 6.69 2.63
CA ALA A 255 -13.68 6.92 1.20
C ALA A 255 -13.86 8.40 0.87
N ASN A 256 -13.22 8.88 -0.21
CA ASN A 256 -13.34 10.24 -0.73
C ASN A 256 -12.87 11.30 0.28
N MET A 257 -11.78 11.01 0.99
CA MET A 257 -11.21 11.84 2.05
C MET A 257 -9.70 12.01 1.86
N VAL A 258 -9.14 13.03 2.51
CA VAL A 258 -7.69 13.17 2.64
C VAL A 258 -7.22 12.30 3.80
N HIS A 259 -6.38 11.31 3.51
CA HIS A 259 -5.78 10.41 4.49
C HIS A 259 -4.50 10.99 5.03
N VAL A 260 -4.25 10.79 6.32
CA VAL A 260 -3.02 11.19 6.98
C VAL A 260 -2.37 9.98 7.62
N HIS A 261 -1.16 9.68 7.16
CA HIS A 261 -0.31 8.64 7.72
C HIS A 261 0.89 9.28 8.42
N GLN A 262 1.31 8.71 9.54
CA GLN A 262 2.57 9.05 10.20
C GLN A 262 3.62 7.98 9.91
N VAL A 263 4.87 8.39 9.77
CA VAL A 263 6.01 7.49 9.48
C VAL A 263 7.18 7.86 10.37
N ASN A 264 8.00 6.89 10.81
CA ASN A 264 9.23 7.20 11.56
C ASN A 264 10.19 8.02 10.69
N ALA A 265 10.52 9.23 11.13
CA ALA A 265 11.35 10.16 10.35
C ALA A 265 12.75 9.59 10.08
N THR A 266 13.36 8.88 11.03
CA THR A 266 14.69 8.27 10.85
C THR A 266 14.73 7.33 9.65
N MET A 267 13.67 6.55 9.46
CA MET A 267 13.61 5.54 8.39
C MET A 267 13.09 6.13 7.08
N ASP A 268 12.27 7.19 7.15
CA ASP A 268 11.73 7.88 5.98
C ASP A 268 12.72 8.87 5.32
N THR A 269 13.59 9.51 6.10
CA THR A 269 14.61 10.46 5.60
C THR A 269 16.03 9.91 5.64
N GLY A 270 16.24 8.77 6.30
CA GLY A 270 17.56 8.15 6.45
C GLY A 270 18.02 7.41 5.20
N ASN A 271 19.26 6.91 5.25
CA ASN A 271 19.82 6.10 4.16
C ASN A 271 19.01 4.81 4.00
N SER A 272 18.35 4.65 2.85
CA SER A 272 17.48 3.51 2.55
C SER A 272 18.18 2.15 2.69
N LEU A 273 19.51 2.09 2.50
CA LEU A 273 20.28 0.85 2.66
C LEU A 273 20.37 0.41 4.13
N LEU A 274 20.51 1.35 5.08
CA LEU A 274 20.60 1.06 6.51
C LEU A 274 19.27 0.54 7.08
N TYR A 275 18.16 0.98 6.49
CA TYR A 275 16.81 0.68 6.98
C TYR A 275 16.07 -0.31 6.06
N THR A 276 16.79 -1.04 5.21
CA THR A 276 16.22 -2.04 4.30
C THR A 276 15.36 -3.08 5.02
N TYR A 277 15.80 -3.52 6.21
CA TYR A 277 15.11 -4.53 7.03
C TYR A 277 14.41 -3.91 8.24
N ALA A 278 14.23 -2.59 8.26
CA ALA A 278 13.61 -1.90 9.37
C ALA A 278 12.15 -1.57 9.06
N ASP A 279 11.29 -1.79 10.05
CA ASP A 279 9.89 -1.42 9.98
C ASP A 279 9.73 0.09 10.10
N HIS A 280 9.33 0.74 9.01
CA HIS A 280 9.18 2.21 8.95
C HIS A 280 8.02 2.72 9.81
N ARG A 281 7.17 1.81 10.32
CA ARG A 281 6.01 2.09 11.16
C ARG A 281 5.10 3.13 10.52
N ILE A 282 4.66 2.80 9.31
CA ILE A 282 3.61 3.54 8.60
C ILE A 282 2.32 3.30 9.35
N ASP A 283 1.70 4.37 9.83
CA ASP A 283 0.55 4.29 10.72
C ASP A 283 -0.53 5.28 10.24
N PHE A 284 -1.71 4.77 9.91
CA PHE A 284 -2.87 5.57 9.54
C PHE A 284 -3.43 6.26 10.79
N THR A 285 -3.48 7.59 10.75
CA THR A 285 -3.87 8.41 11.90
C THR A 285 -5.25 9.02 11.76
N TYR A 286 -5.62 9.46 10.54
CA TYR A 286 -6.85 10.21 10.35
C TYR A 286 -7.30 10.24 8.88
N SER A 287 -8.60 10.44 8.68
CA SER A 287 -9.22 10.77 7.39
C SER A 287 -10.03 12.06 7.52
N ILE A 288 -9.68 13.06 6.73
CA ILE A 288 -10.25 14.40 6.79
C ILE A 288 -11.27 14.55 5.65
N PRO A 289 -12.56 14.77 5.94
CA PRO A 289 -13.56 14.99 4.92
C PRO A 289 -13.31 16.26 4.08
N PRO A 290 -13.76 16.29 2.81
CA PRO A 290 -13.74 17.51 2.01
C PRO A 290 -14.50 18.68 2.67
N GLY A 291 -14.00 19.90 2.50
CA GLY A 291 -14.60 21.10 3.08
C GLY A 291 -14.46 21.23 4.60
N SER A 292 -13.52 20.49 5.21
CA SER A 292 -13.34 20.45 6.66
C SER A 292 -11.92 20.84 7.10
N ARG A 293 -11.71 20.87 8.41
CA ARG A 293 -10.45 21.24 9.07
C ARG A 293 -10.13 20.20 10.13
N GLN A 294 -8.87 19.79 10.22
CA GLN A 294 -8.35 18.94 11.28
C GLN A 294 -7.12 19.56 11.95
N VAL A 295 -7.08 19.52 13.29
CA VAL A 295 -5.94 19.97 14.09
C VAL A 295 -5.13 18.75 14.53
N PHE A 296 -3.83 18.76 14.24
CA PHE A 296 -2.87 17.76 14.67
C PHE A 296 -2.00 18.36 15.78
N THR A 297 -2.51 18.34 17.01
CA THR A 297 -1.88 19.04 18.14
C THR A 297 -0.44 18.61 18.41
N SER A 298 -0.18 17.30 18.32
CA SER A 298 1.17 16.73 18.48
C SER A 298 2.17 17.22 17.42
N PHE A 299 1.66 17.75 16.30
CA PHE A 299 2.44 18.25 15.17
C PHE A 299 2.47 19.78 15.09
N LYS A 300 1.69 20.47 15.93
CA LYS A 300 1.42 21.91 15.84
C LYS A 300 1.02 22.35 14.43
N LEU A 301 0.15 21.55 13.81
CA LEU A 301 -0.26 21.70 12.42
C LEU A 301 -1.78 21.67 12.30
N VAL A 302 -2.32 22.54 11.45
CA VAL A 302 -3.71 22.52 11.02
C VAL A 302 -3.75 22.18 9.55
N VAL A 303 -4.60 21.21 9.20
CA VAL A 303 -4.85 20.79 7.82
C VAL A 303 -6.26 21.22 7.44
N TYR A 304 -6.38 21.99 6.37
CA TYR A 304 -7.65 22.36 5.78
C TYR A 304 -7.81 21.64 4.45
N VAL A 305 -9.01 21.12 4.21
CA VAL A 305 -9.30 20.36 3.00
C VAL A 305 -10.42 21.08 2.26
N GLY A 306 -10.13 21.46 1.02
CA GLY A 306 -11.10 22.07 0.11
C GLY A 306 -12.21 21.09 -0.32
N PRO A 307 -13.15 21.53 -1.15
CA PRO A 307 -14.12 20.62 -1.77
C PRO A 307 -13.42 19.66 -2.73
N LEU A 308 -13.90 18.40 -2.78
CA LEU A 308 -13.47 17.43 -3.78
C LEU A 308 -13.99 17.85 -5.16
N SER A 309 -13.08 17.99 -6.12
CA SER A 309 -13.44 18.38 -7.49
C SER A 309 -14.06 17.21 -8.27
N VAL A 310 -14.77 17.52 -9.36
CA VAL A 310 -15.28 16.51 -10.30
C VAL A 310 -14.17 15.73 -11.02
N ALA A 311 -12.94 16.25 -11.01
CA ALA A 311 -11.76 15.62 -11.56
C ALA A 311 -11.00 14.78 -10.53
N ASP A 312 -11.60 14.54 -9.35
CA ASP A 312 -11.01 13.79 -8.24
C ASP A 312 -9.66 14.38 -7.77
N THR A 313 -9.62 15.72 -7.71
CA THR A 313 -8.53 16.50 -7.12
C THR A 313 -9.03 17.30 -5.93
N ILE A 314 -8.13 17.68 -5.02
CA ILE A 314 -8.47 18.46 -3.84
C ILE A 314 -7.36 19.44 -3.48
N LEU A 315 -7.72 20.65 -3.09
CA LEU A 315 -6.79 21.60 -2.48
C LEU A 315 -6.63 21.28 -1.00
N VAL A 316 -5.40 21.16 -0.55
CA VAL A 316 -5.04 21.01 0.86
C VAL A 316 -4.23 22.22 1.28
N HIS A 317 -4.63 22.85 2.38
CA HIS A 317 -3.89 23.94 2.98
C HIS A 317 -3.28 23.48 4.32
N LEU A 318 -2.00 23.76 4.53
CA LEU A 318 -1.29 23.45 5.77
C LEU A 318 -0.90 24.74 6.46
N CYS A 319 -1.24 24.85 7.75
CA CYS A 319 -0.83 25.96 8.60
C CYS A 319 -0.15 25.43 9.87
N ARG A 320 1.09 25.87 10.09
CA ARG A 320 1.82 25.63 11.33
C ARG A 320 1.44 26.70 12.36
N TYR A 321 1.35 26.32 13.63
CA TYR A 321 1.20 27.26 14.75
C TYR A 321 2.27 27.08 15.82
N LEU A 322 2.43 28.06 16.73
CA LEU A 322 3.42 27.98 17.81
C LEU A 322 2.81 27.55 19.15
N GLU A 323 1.73 28.20 19.57
CA GLU A 323 1.09 27.99 20.86
C GLU A 323 -0.26 27.31 20.71
N ASN A 324 -1.11 27.82 19.82
CA ASN A 324 -2.47 27.32 19.65
C ASN A 324 -2.97 27.41 18.20
N ASP A 325 -3.97 26.60 17.88
CA ASP A 325 -4.49 26.47 16.52
C ASP A 325 -5.31 27.68 16.04
N THR A 326 -5.63 28.63 16.92
CA THR A 326 -6.32 29.88 16.56
C THR A 326 -5.42 30.89 15.84
N GLU A 327 -4.10 30.69 15.91
CA GLU A 327 -3.13 31.40 15.06
C GLU A 327 -3.38 31.13 13.57
N CYS A 328 -3.93 29.95 13.24
CA CYS A 328 -4.27 29.58 11.88
C CYS A 328 -5.68 30.09 11.54
N PRO A 329 -5.83 31.05 10.61
CA PRO A 329 -7.13 31.64 10.29
C PRO A 329 -8.08 30.59 9.69
N GLY A 330 -9.38 30.84 9.81
CA GLY A 330 -10.38 30.08 9.04
C GLY A 330 -10.19 30.33 7.54
N MET A 331 -10.43 29.31 6.70
CA MET A 331 -10.42 29.52 5.26
C MET A 331 -11.51 30.52 4.85
N PRO A 332 -11.23 31.46 3.94
CA PRO A 332 -12.26 32.32 3.39
C PRO A 332 -13.36 31.45 2.73
N PRO A 333 -14.64 31.84 2.82
CA PRO A 333 -15.70 31.10 2.17
C PRO A 333 -15.43 31.02 0.65
N PRO A 334 -15.81 29.92 -0.02
CA PRO A 334 -15.65 29.82 -1.46
C PRO A 334 -16.36 31.00 -2.14
N PRO A 335 -15.83 31.49 -3.29
CA PRO A 335 -16.49 32.53 -4.07
C PRO A 335 -17.95 32.12 -4.34
N PRO A 336 -18.92 33.05 -4.27
CA PRO A 336 -20.30 32.75 -4.60
C PRO A 336 -20.38 32.14 -6.00
N SER A 337 -21.15 31.06 -6.16
CA SER A 337 -21.37 30.46 -7.47
C SER A 337 -21.88 31.51 -8.46
N PRO A 338 -21.44 31.48 -9.73
CA PRO A 338 -21.99 32.35 -10.76
C PRO A 338 -23.52 32.25 -10.78
N PRO A 339 -24.25 33.36 -10.96
CA PRO A 339 -25.70 33.32 -11.05
C PRO A 339 -26.12 32.36 -12.17
N ASN A 340 -27.11 31.52 -11.89
CA ASN A 340 -27.67 30.63 -12.91
C ASN A 340 -28.10 31.46 -14.14
N PRO A 341 -27.83 30.99 -15.37
CA PRO A 341 -28.32 31.65 -16.55
C PRO A 341 -29.85 31.75 -16.47
N PRO A 342 -30.44 32.88 -16.92
CA PRO A 342 -31.88 33.06 -16.89
C PRO A 342 -32.56 31.92 -17.65
N SER A 343 -33.57 31.32 -17.02
CA SER A 343 -34.33 30.24 -17.63
C SER A 343 -34.93 30.72 -18.96
N PRO A 344 -34.88 29.91 -20.03
CA PRO A 344 -35.48 30.29 -21.30
C PRO A 344 -36.99 30.54 -21.11
N PRO A 345 -37.57 31.53 -21.80
CA PRO A 345 -38.99 31.81 -21.71
C PRO A 345 -39.80 30.57 -22.15
N PRO A 346 -40.92 30.27 -21.48
CA PRO A 346 -41.79 29.15 -21.84
C PRO A 346 -42.39 29.34 -23.25
N PRO A 347 -42.67 28.22 -23.97
CA PRO A 347 -43.18 28.22 -25.33
C PRO A 347 -44.61 28.77 -25.48
#